data_AF-A0A178V3C2-F1
#
_entry.id   AF-A0A178V3C2-F1
#
_cell.length_a   1.000
_cell.length_b   1.000
_cell.length_c   1.000
_cell.angle_alpha   90.00
_cell.angle_beta   90.00
_cell.angle_gamma   90.00
#
_symmetry.space_group_name_H-M   'P 1'
#
loop_
_entity.id
_entity.type
_entity.pdbx_description
1 polymer ?
#
loop_
_entity_poly.entity_id
_entity_poly.type
_entity_poly.pdbx_seq_one_letter_code
_entity_poly.pdbx_strand_id
1 'polypeptide(L)'
;MMQHPHHAKVTPKFCKQYAQVGEVINKALLEYKEEVSKHLFPGPSHSPYKISSSDLDGFLSELQKLGLDKAASDAAASAEKMDHSDSPSSQ
;
A
#
# COMPACT_ATOMS: atom_id res chain seq x y z
N MET A 1 62.01 16.62 16.59
CA MET A 1 60.65 16.27 16.09
C MET A 1 59.72 16.27 17.29
N MET A 2 58.94 17.32 17.47
CA MET A 2 58.02 17.47 18.62
C MET A 2 56.65 16.94 18.21
N GLN A 3 56.43 15.62 18.31
CA GLN A 3 55.08 15.06 18.23
C GLN A 3 54.44 15.16 19.63
N HIS A 4 53.63 16.19 19.82
CA HIS A 4 52.85 16.33 21.04
C HIS A 4 51.77 15.23 21.12
N PRO A 5 51.43 14.71 22.33
CA PRO A 5 50.52 13.58 22.53
C PRO A 5 49.06 13.83 22.13
N HIS A 6 48.75 15.01 21.57
CA HIS A 6 47.40 15.42 21.14
C HIS A 6 47.05 14.99 19.70
N HIS A 7 47.86 14.15 19.05
CA HIS A 7 47.45 13.44 17.83
C HIS A 7 46.83 12.08 18.13
N ALA A 8 46.42 11.83 19.39
CA ALA A 8 45.61 10.68 19.79
C ALA A 8 44.24 10.74 19.10
N LYS A 9 44.24 10.39 17.82
CA LYS A 9 43.15 9.84 17.02
C LYS A 9 41.77 10.40 17.42
N VAL A 10 41.49 11.62 17.00
CA VAL A 10 40.12 12.15 16.93
C VAL A 10 39.38 11.43 15.81
N THR A 11 39.04 10.16 16.00
CA THR A 11 37.99 9.53 15.19
C THR A 11 36.68 10.10 15.72
N PRO A 12 35.95 10.90 14.94
CA PRO A 12 34.64 11.39 15.37
C PRO A 12 33.77 10.17 15.66
N LYS A 13 33.23 10.07 16.87
CA LYS A 13 32.25 9.05 17.22
C LYS A 13 30.91 9.48 16.64
N PHE A 14 30.72 9.24 15.34
CA PHE A 14 29.41 9.42 14.74
C PHE A 14 28.42 8.49 15.44
N CYS A 15 27.38 9.08 16.03
CA CYS A 15 26.32 8.33 16.68
C CYS A 15 25.62 7.47 15.61
N LYS A 16 25.74 6.14 15.72
CA LYS A 16 25.13 5.19 14.76
C LYS A 16 23.63 4.98 14.98
N GLN A 17 23.03 5.70 15.92
CA GLN A 17 21.62 5.58 16.30
C GLN A 17 20.66 5.59 15.10
N TYR A 18 21.01 6.31 14.03
CA TYR A 18 20.20 6.42 12.81
C TYR A 18 20.89 5.92 11.54
N ALA A 19 21.95 5.12 11.66
CA ALA A 19 22.69 4.61 10.50
C ALA A 19 21.81 3.79 9.54
N GLN A 20 20.73 3.18 10.06
CA GLN A 20 19.78 2.37 9.28
C GLN A 20 18.57 3.15 8.75
N VAL A 21 18.44 4.46 9.03
CA VAL A 21 17.27 5.24 8.59
C VAL A 21 17.07 5.17 7.07
N GLY A 22 18.15 5.23 6.30
CA GLY A 22 18.06 5.13 4.84
C GLY A 22 17.51 3.79 4.35
N GLU A 23 17.85 2.69 5.03
CA GLU A 23 17.35 1.36 4.71
C GLU A 23 15.84 1.25 4.98
N VAL A 24 15.42 1.70 6.16
CA VAL A 24 13.99 1.69 6.55
C VAL A 24 13.15 2.54 5.60
N ILE A 25 13.62 3.75 5.26
CA ILE A 25 12.92 4.64 4.32
C ILE A 25 12.80 3.98 2.94
N ASN A 26 13.90 3.46 2.40
CA ASN A 26 13.88 2.87 1.06
C ASN A 26 12.95 1.65 1.01
N LYS A 27 13.01 0.79 2.03
CA LYS A 27 12.10 -0.36 2.14
C LYS A 27 10.63 0.09 2.15
N ALA A 28 10.27 1.05 2.99
CA ALA A 28 8.89 1.54 3.08
C ALA A 28 8.41 2.14 1.74
N LEU A 29 9.27 2.87 1.03
CA LEU A 29 8.93 3.43 -0.28
C LEU A 29 8.72 2.34 -1.35
N LEU A 30 9.52 1.28 -1.33
CA LEU A 30 9.35 0.14 -2.24
C LEU A 30 8.06 -0.62 -1.96
N GLU A 31 7.77 -0.92 -0.69
CA GLU A 31 6.53 -1.57 -0.28
C GLU A 31 5.31 -0.75 -0.67
N TYR A 32 5.29 0.56 -0.36
CA TYR A 32 4.23 1.46 -0.78
C TYR A 32 4.03 1.47 -2.30
N LYS A 33 5.12 1.58 -3.07
CA LYS A 33 5.05 1.55 -4.53
C LYS A 33 4.41 0.25 -5.04
N GLU A 34 4.81 -0.89 -4.48
CA GLU A 34 4.26 -2.18 -4.87
C GLU A 34 2.78 -2.29 -4.53
N GLU A 35 2.38 -1.92 -3.32
CA GLU A 35 0.99 -2.00 -2.87
C GLU A 35 0.08 -1.09 -3.69
N VAL A 36 0.50 0.14 -3.99
CA VAL A 36 -0.25 1.06 -4.86
C VAL A 36 -0.36 0.51 -6.28
N SER A 37 0.74 -0.01 -6.84
CA SER A 37 0.73 -0.58 -8.20
C SER A 37 -0.18 -1.81 -8.30
N LYS A 38 -0.33 -2.55 -7.21
CA LYS A 38 -1.20 -3.73 -7.08
C LYS A 38 -2.63 -3.38 -6.61
N HIS A 39 -2.96 -2.10 -6.40
CA HIS A 39 -4.26 -1.65 -5.87
C HIS A 39 -4.61 -2.23 -4.48
N LEU A 40 -3.60 -2.56 -3.68
CA LEU A 40 -3.76 -3.08 -2.31
C LEU A 40 -3.83 -1.98 -1.26
N PHE A 41 -3.15 -0.85 -1.49
CA PHE A 41 -3.20 0.33 -0.63
C PHE A 41 -4.33 1.30 -1.10
N PRO A 42 -5.12 1.92 -0.21
CA PRO A 42 -4.98 2.03 1.25
C PRO A 42 -5.53 0.83 2.04
N GLY A 43 -6.02 -0.21 1.36
CA GLY A 43 -6.50 -1.44 1.99
C GLY A 43 -7.94 -1.37 2.50
N PRO A 44 -8.53 -2.52 2.90
CA PRO A 44 -9.94 -2.60 3.28
C PRO A 44 -10.31 -1.73 4.48
N SER A 45 -9.45 -1.66 5.50
CA SER A 45 -9.67 -0.86 6.72
C SER A 45 -9.78 0.65 6.45
N HIS A 46 -9.25 1.11 5.33
CA HIS A 46 -9.24 2.51 4.92
C HIS A 46 -10.09 2.76 3.67
N SER A 47 -10.89 1.78 3.26
CA SER A 47 -11.82 1.86 2.13
C SER A 47 -13.26 1.60 2.60
N PRO A 48 -13.86 2.51 3.39
CA PRO A 48 -15.15 2.27 4.05
C PRO A 48 -16.35 2.31 3.09
N TYR A 49 -16.18 2.83 1.88
CA TYR A 49 -17.24 2.93 0.90
C TYR A 49 -17.36 1.64 0.09
N LYS A 50 -18.45 0.89 0.34
CA LYS A 50 -18.85 -0.27 -0.44
C LYS A 50 -20.17 0.05 -1.15
N ILE A 51 -20.30 -0.35 -2.41
CA ILE A 51 -21.59 -0.31 -3.10
C ILE A 51 -22.54 -1.28 -2.41
N SER A 52 -23.78 -0.86 -2.14
CA SER A 52 -24.77 -1.76 -1.58
C SER A 52 -25.18 -2.81 -2.63
N SER A 53 -25.68 -3.96 -2.20
CA SER A 53 -26.16 -4.99 -3.14
C SER A 53 -27.26 -4.45 -4.06
N SER A 54 -28.20 -3.66 -3.54
CA SER A 54 -29.26 -3.05 -4.34
C SER A 54 -28.73 -2.06 -5.37
N ASP A 55 -27.72 -1.26 -5.02
CA ASP A 55 -27.12 -0.30 -5.94
C ASP A 55 -26.28 -1.01 -7.00
N LEU A 56 -25.62 -2.11 -6.65
CA LEU A 56 -24.89 -2.96 -7.57
C LEU A 56 -25.83 -3.58 -8.61
N ASP A 57 -26.94 -4.19 -8.17
CA ASP A 57 -27.93 -4.79 -9.06
C ASP A 57 -28.53 -3.74 -10.02
N GLY A 58 -28.85 -2.56 -9.51
CA GLY A 58 -29.31 -1.43 -10.30
C GLY A 58 -28.28 -0.99 -11.34
N PHE A 59 -27.01 -0.85 -10.93
CA PHE A 59 -25.91 -0.49 -11.81
C PHE A 59 -25.71 -1.51 -12.95
N LEU A 60 -25.72 -2.81 -12.63
CA LEU A 60 -25.61 -3.88 -13.63
C LEU A 60 -26.78 -3.86 -14.62
N SER A 61 -28.00 -3.64 -14.13
CA SER A 61 -29.19 -3.54 -14.98
C SER A 61 -29.10 -2.37 -15.96
N GLU A 62 -28.65 -1.19 -15.51
CA GLU A 62 -28.49 -0.03 -16.39
C GLU A 62 -27.40 -0.25 -17.45
N LEU A 63 -26.28 -0.88 -17.10
CA LEU A 63 -25.25 -1.23 -18.07
C LEU A 63 -25.78 -2.17 -19.17
N GLN A 64 -26.57 -3.18 -18.80
CA GLN A 64 -27.20 -4.09 -19.76
C GLN A 64 -28.21 -3.36 -20.66
N LYS A 65 -29.05 -2.49 -20.11
CA LYS A 65 -30.00 -1.68 -20.91
C LYS A 65 -29.30 -0.78 -21.92
N LEU A 66 -28.10 -0.31 -21.61
CA LEU A 66 -27.26 0.49 -22.50
C LEU A 66 -26.49 -0.35 -23.54
N GLY A 67 -26.61 -1.69 -23.52
CA GLY A 67 -25.87 -2.61 -24.39
C GLY A 67 -24.40 -2.75 -24.02
N LEU A 68 -24.03 -2.43 -22.78
CA LEU A 68 -22.67 -2.53 -22.24
C LEU A 68 -22.47 -3.86 -21.49
N ASP A 69 -22.88 -4.98 -22.09
CA ASP A 69 -22.91 -6.29 -21.43
C ASP A 69 -21.55 -6.73 -20.88
N LYS A 70 -20.47 -6.41 -21.62
CA LYS A 70 -19.10 -6.69 -21.15
C LYS A 70 -18.77 -5.92 -19.87
N ALA A 71 -19.15 -4.64 -19.80
CA ALA A 71 -18.92 -3.81 -18.62
C ALA A 71 -19.73 -4.32 -17.42
N ALA A 72 -20.97 -4.78 -17.65
CA ALA A 72 -21.78 -5.41 -16.61
C ALA A 72 -21.11 -6.69 -16.07
N SER A 73 -20.62 -7.56 -16.96
CA SER A 73 -19.89 -8.78 -16.55
C SER A 73 -18.59 -8.46 -15.78
N ASP A 74 -17.80 -7.50 -16.26
CA ASP A 74 -16.54 -7.11 -15.63
C ASP A 74 -16.79 -6.48 -14.24
N ALA A 75 -17.86 -5.70 -14.08
CA ALA A 75 -18.28 -5.11 -12.82
C ALA A 75 -18.74 -6.17 -11.80
N ALA A 76 -19.57 -7.13 -12.23
CA ALA A 76 -20.01 -8.24 -11.38
C ALA A 76 -18.81 -9.07 -10.87
N ALA A 77 -17.89 -9.42 -11.76
CA ALA A 77 -16.67 -10.16 -11.40
C ALA A 77 -15.73 -9.36 -10.47
N SER A 78 -15.77 -8.03 -10.52
CA SER A 78 -15.00 -7.17 -9.63
C SER A 78 -15.63 -7.10 -8.24
N ALA A 79 -16.95 -7.06 -8.14
CA ALA A 79 -17.67 -7.06 -6.88
C ALA A 79 -17.44 -8.36 -6.08
N GLU A 80 -17.45 -9.52 -6.74
CA GLU A 80 -17.14 -10.81 -6.09
C GLU A 80 -15.74 -10.86 -5.46
N LYS A 81 -14.75 -10.19 -6.07
CA LYS A 81 -13.37 -10.14 -5.55
C LYS A 81 -13.23 -9.26 -4.30
N MET A 82 -14.12 -8.29 -4.12
CA MET A 82 -14.07 -7.34 -2.99
C MET A 82 -14.61 -7.95 -1.68
N ASP A 83 -15.48 -8.96 -1.75
CA ASP A 83 -16.04 -9.62 -0.55
C ASP A 83 -15.06 -10.60 0.12
N HIS A 84 -14.05 -11.09 -0.60
CA HIS A 84 -13.10 -12.08 -0.06
C HIS A 84 -11.90 -11.48 0.70
N SER A 85 -11.74 -10.15 0.76
CA SER A 85 -10.59 -9.50 1.42
C SER A 85 -10.76 -9.22 2.92
N ASP A 86 -11.89 -9.58 3.53
CA ASP A 86 -12.23 -9.22 4.94
C ASP A 86 -11.64 -10.15 6.02
N SER A 87 -10.60 -10.96 5.72
CA SER A 87 -9.90 -11.70 6.78
C SER A 87 -8.94 -10.76 7.54
N PRO A 88 -9.15 -10.51 8.85
CA PRO A 88 -8.26 -9.66 9.62
C PRO A 88 -6.94 -10.39 9.77
N SER A 89 -5.88 -9.89 9.12
CA SER A 89 -4.52 -10.25 9.52
C SER A 89 -4.30 -9.66 10.90
N SER A 90 -4.48 -10.48 11.94
CA SER A 90 -4.03 -10.18 13.28
C SER A 90 -2.53 -9.88 13.25
N GLN A 91 -2.17 -8.65 13.63
CA GLN A 91 -0.85 -8.33 14.16
C GLN A 91 -1.04 -7.73 15.55
#